data_AF-A0A261FSB2-F1
#
_entry.id   AF-A0A261FSB2-F1
#
_cell.length_a   1.000
_cell.length_b   1.000
_cell.length_c   1.000
_cell.angle_alpha   90.00
_cell.angle_beta   90.00
_cell.angle_gamma   90.00
#
_symmetry.space_group_name_H-M   'P 1'
#
loop_
_entity.id
_entity.type
_entity.pdbx_description
1 polymer ?
#
loop_
_entity_poly.entity_id
_entity_poly.type
_entity_poly.pdbx_seq_one_letter_code
_entity_poly.pdbx_strand_id
1 'polypeptide(L)'
;MATFTLRKLDDEVAEQFKQMARDHGRSAEAELRSVVEEVTRKYIEEKDRTAPTGADWLADIRRIMSDNGITEDDEPLPLPDRDFSQPHPPFADSAASSGGEES
;
A
#
# COMPACT_ATOMS: atom_id res chain seq x y z
N MET A 1 10.83 8.83 -16.90
CA MET A 1 11.68 7.66 -17.21
C MET A 1 12.71 7.55 -16.09
N ALA A 2 12.72 6.45 -15.33
CA ALA A 2 13.67 6.26 -14.24
C ALA A 2 14.91 5.52 -14.76
N THR A 3 16.10 5.90 -14.30
CA THR A 3 17.36 5.24 -14.64
C THR A 3 18.07 4.87 -13.35
N PHE A 4 18.72 3.72 -13.33
CA PHE A 4 19.58 3.30 -12.23
C PHE A 4 20.82 2.60 -12.79
N THR A 5 21.89 2.59 -12.00
CA THR A 5 23.16 1.96 -12.39
C THR A 5 23.44 0.81 -11.44
N LEU A 6 23.58 -0.40 -12.01
CA LEU A 6 24.08 -1.55 -11.27
C LEU A 6 25.60 -1.57 -11.34
N ARG A 7 26.26 -1.50 -10.17
CA ARG A 7 27.73 -1.57 -10.06
C ARG A 7 28.13 -2.91 -9.47
N LYS A 8 29.37 -3.32 -9.73
CA LYS A 8 29.95 -4.58 -9.23
C LYS A 8 29.14 -5.82 -9.61
N LEU A 9 28.68 -5.85 -10.87
CA LEU A 9 28.14 -7.08 -11.44
C LEU A 9 29.32 -8.00 -11.76
N ASP A 10 29.22 -9.27 -11.37
CA ASP A 10 30.24 -10.26 -11.73
C ASP A 10 30.38 -10.36 -13.25
N ASP A 11 31.61 -10.42 -13.74
CA ASP A 11 31.92 -10.39 -15.17
C ASP A 11 31.26 -11.55 -15.92
N GLU A 12 31.18 -12.74 -15.28
CA GLU A 12 30.48 -13.90 -15.83
C GLU A 12 29.00 -13.63 -16.08
N VAL A 13 28.33 -12.97 -15.12
CA VAL A 13 26.92 -12.60 -15.23
C VAL A 13 26.73 -11.54 -16.31
N ALA A 14 27.63 -10.56 -16.38
CA ALA A 14 27.59 -9.53 -17.41
C ALA A 14 27.73 -10.13 -18.83
N GLU A 15 28.61 -11.12 -19.02
CA GLU A 15 28.79 -11.79 -20.32
C GLU A 15 27.61 -12.67 -20.69
N GLN A 16 27.08 -13.45 -19.74
CA GLN A 16 25.84 -14.23 -19.96
C GLN A 16 24.69 -13.31 -20.38
N PHE A 17 24.58 -12.15 -19.74
CA PHE A 17 23.53 -11.18 -20.05
C PHE A 17 23.67 -10.58 -21.46
N LYS A 18 24.90 -10.25 -21.87
CA LYS A 18 25.18 -9.79 -23.24
C LYS A 18 24.85 -10.86 -24.27
N GLN A 19 25.14 -12.13 -23.97
CA GLN A 19 24.83 -13.23 -24.87
C GLN A 19 23.31 -13.40 -25.03
N MET A 20 22.57 -13.40 -23.92
CA MET A 20 21.11 -13.47 -23.94
C MET A 20 20.48 -12.32 -24.75
N ALA A 21 20.97 -11.09 -24.58
CA ALA A 21 20.49 -9.95 -25.37
C ALA A 21 20.74 -10.13 -26.87
N ARG A 22 21.90 -10.70 -27.27
CA ARG A 22 22.21 -11.02 -28.67
C ARG A 22 21.29 -12.08 -29.22
N ASP A 23 21.03 -13.14 -28.46
CA ASP A 23 20.16 -14.25 -28.87
C ASP A 23 18.72 -13.75 -29.10
N HIS A 24 18.27 -12.78 -28.31
CA HIS A 24 16.95 -12.14 -28.46
C HIS A 24 16.92 -10.99 -29.49
N GLY A 25 18.06 -10.65 -30.11
CA GLY A 25 18.15 -9.56 -31.09
C GLY A 25 17.89 -8.17 -30.51
N ARG A 26 18.22 -7.96 -29.23
CA ARG A 26 17.94 -6.73 -28.47
C ARG A 26 19.22 -6.11 -27.90
N SER A 27 19.14 -4.85 -27.47
CA SER A 27 20.22 -4.24 -26.69
C SER A 27 20.25 -4.82 -25.27
N ALA A 28 21.44 -4.83 -24.65
CA ALA A 28 21.58 -5.28 -23.26
C ALA A 28 20.72 -4.48 -22.27
N GLU A 29 20.52 -3.19 -22.50
CA GLU A 29 19.63 -2.37 -21.67
C GLU A 29 18.16 -2.76 -21.85
N ALA A 30 17.72 -3.03 -23.09
CA ALA A 30 16.35 -3.45 -23.36
C ALA A 30 16.07 -4.83 -22.75
N GLU A 31 17.04 -5.73 -22.80
CA GLU A 31 16.94 -7.04 -22.17
C GLU A 31 16.89 -6.90 -20.64
N LEU A 32 17.74 -6.06 -20.05
CA LEU A 32 17.75 -5.80 -18.60
C LEU A 32 16.41 -5.24 -18.13
N ARG A 33 15.84 -4.30 -18.89
CA ARG A 33 14.51 -3.75 -18.62
C ARG A 33 13.45 -4.87 -18.60
N SER A 34 13.46 -5.73 -19.62
CA SER A 34 12.49 -6.84 -19.72
C SER A 34 12.58 -7.78 -18.51
N VAL A 35 13.79 -8.16 -18.11
CA VAL A 35 14.02 -9.05 -16.97
C VAL A 35 13.56 -8.40 -15.66
N VAL A 36 13.92 -7.13 -15.45
CA VAL A 36 13.50 -6.39 -14.24
C VAL A 36 11.98 -6.24 -14.18
N GLU A 37 11.33 -5.96 -15.31
CA GLU A 37 9.86 -5.87 -15.38
C GLU A 37 9.19 -7.20 -15.05
N GLU A 38 9.71 -8.32 -15.56
CA GLU A 38 9.17 -9.65 -15.26
C GLU A 38 9.31 -9.99 -13.78
N VAL A 39 10.51 -9.78 -13.21
CA VAL A 39 10.78 -10.08 -11.78
C VAL A 39 9.91 -9.20 -10.88
N THR A 40 9.82 -7.90 -11.19
CA THR A 40 9.04 -6.96 -10.38
C THR A 40 7.54 -7.28 -10.44
N ARG A 41 7.03 -7.66 -11.62
CA ARG A 41 5.64 -8.08 -11.78
C ARG A 41 5.31 -9.30 -10.92
N LYS A 42 6.13 -10.35 -10.99
CA LYS A 42 5.95 -11.56 -10.15
C LYS A 42 6.01 -11.23 -8.66
N TYR A 43 6.94 -10.34 -8.27
CA TYR A 43 7.05 -9.90 -6.88
C TYR A 43 5.79 -9.16 -6.41
N ILE A 44 5.24 -8.26 -7.23
CA ILE A 44 4.00 -7.55 -6.91
C ILE A 44 2.82 -8.53 -6.83
N GLU A 45 2.67 -9.43 -7.79
CA GLU A 45 1.59 -10.44 -7.79
C GLU A 45 1.64 -11.33 -6.55
N GLU A 46 2.83 -11.79 -6.13
CA GLU A 46 3.00 -12.58 -4.91
C GLU A 46 2.69 -11.75 -3.65
N LYS A 47 3.16 -10.51 -3.62
CA LYS A 47 2.91 -9.60 -2.52
C LYS A 47 1.41 -9.29 -2.38
N ASP A 48 0.71 -9.05 -3.48
CA ASP A 48 -0.72 -8.75 -3.48
C ASP A 48 -1.54 -10.00 -3.08
N ARG A 49 -1.10 -11.20 -3.47
CA ARG A 49 -1.71 -12.45 -3.03
C ARG A 49 -1.58 -12.66 -1.52
N THR A 50 -0.45 -12.28 -0.95
CA THR A 50 -0.13 -12.47 0.48
C THR A 50 -0.46 -11.26 1.34
N ALA A 51 -0.88 -10.15 0.73
CA ALA A 51 -1.28 -8.95 1.45
C ALA A 51 -2.58 -9.23 2.21
N PRO A 52 -2.66 -8.85 3.50
CA PRO A 52 -3.91 -8.90 4.25
C PRO A 52 -4.99 -8.12 3.51
N THR A 53 -6.09 -8.80 3.21
CA THR A 53 -7.25 -8.19 2.56
C THR A 53 -8.15 -7.51 3.59
N GLY A 54 -9.10 -6.70 3.11
CA GLY A 54 -10.15 -6.16 3.98
C GLY A 54 -10.99 -7.26 4.66
N ALA A 55 -11.09 -8.44 4.04
CA ALA A 55 -11.75 -9.60 4.63
C ALA A 55 -10.93 -10.20 5.78
N ASP A 56 -9.60 -10.28 5.62
CA ASP A 56 -8.69 -10.73 6.70
C ASP A 56 -8.76 -9.78 7.90
N TRP A 57 -8.78 -8.47 7.63
CA TRP A 57 -8.98 -7.45 8.67
C TRP A 57 -10.33 -7.59 9.38
N LEU A 58 -11.41 -7.82 8.64
CA LEU A 58 -12.74 -8.03 9.23
C LEU A 58 -12.79 -9.32 10.06
N ALA A 59 -12.14 -10.39 9.60
CA ALA A 59 -12.02 -11.64 10.34
C ALA A 59 -11.25 -11.43 11.64
N ASP A 60 -10.17 -10.64 11.62
CA ASP A 60 -9.44 -10.26 12.83
C ASP A 60 -10.30 -9.47 13.82
N ILE A 61 -11.09 -8.50 13.33
CA ILE A 61 -12.03 -7.75 14.17
C ILE A 61 -13.05 -8.69 14.81
N ARG A 62 -13.67 -9.57 14.02
CA ARG A 62 -14.66 -10.54 14.52
C ARG A 62 -14.07 -11.46 15.57
N ARG A 63 -12.82 -11.90 15.37
CA ARG A 63 -12.08 -12.70 16.35
C ARG A 63 -11.89 -11.92 17.65
N ILE A 64 -11.38 -10.68 17.57
CA ILE A 64 -11.19 -9.82 18.75
C ILE A 64 -12.53 -9.58 19.49
N MET A 65 -13.60 -9.29 18.75
CA MET A 65 -14.94 -9.11 19.33
C MET A 65 -15.40 -10.37 20.06
N SER A 66 -15.29 -11.53 19.43
CA SER A 66 -15.67 -12.82 20.01
C SER A 66 -14.84 -13.16 21.26
N ASP A 67 -13.52 -12.91 21.22
CA ASP A 67 -12.62 -13.13 22.37
C ASP A 67 -13.00 -12.24 23.58
N ASN A 68 -13.63 -11.09 23.33
CA ASN A 68 -14.12 -10.17 24.35
C ASN A 68 -15.61 -10.37 24.69
N GLY A 69 -16.25 -11.42 24.17
CA GLY A 69 -17.66 -11.72 24.41
C GLY A 69 -18.64 -10.75 23.73
N ILE A 70 -18.18 -9.97 22.74
CA ILE A 70 -19.02 -9.12 21.92
C ILE A 70 -19.58 -10.00 20.80
N THR A 71 -20.85 -10.37 20.93
CA THR A 71 -21.58 -11.15 19.92
C THR A 71 -22.35 -10.23 18.99
N GLU A 72 -22.73 -10.75 17.81
CA GLU A 72 -23.79 -10.17 16.99
C GLU A 72 -25.12 -10.39 17.74
N ASP A 73 -25.35 -9.66 18.83
CA ASP A 73 -26.69 -9.54 19.40
C ASP A 73 -27.52 -8.66 18.46
N ASP A 74 -28.72 -9.13 18.11
CA ASP A 74 -29.73 -8.33 17.38
C ASP A 74 -30.25 -7.15 18.22
N GLU A 75 -29.86 -7.08 19.50
CA GLU A 75 -30.20 -5.98 20.38
C GLU A 75 -29.27 -4.78 20.11
N PRO A 76 -29.80 -3.67 19.57
CA PRO A 76 -28.97 -2.51 19.27
C PRO A 76 -28.27 -2.06 20.54
N LEU A 77 -26.94 -1.90 20.47
CA LEU A 77 -26.15 -1.33 21.56
C LEU A 77 -26.87 -0.07 22.06
N PRO A 78 -27.08 0.08 23.37
CA PRO A 78 -27.76 1.26 23.90
C PRO A 78 -26.95 2.48 23.46
N LEU A 79 -27.53 3.25 22.54
CA LEU A 79 -26.97 4.53 22.18
C LEU A 79 -26.98 5.38 23.46
N PRO A 80 -25.87 6.02 23.84
CA PRO A 80 -25.90 6.95 24.95
C PRO A 80 -26.98 8.00 24.66
N ASP A 81 -27.75 8.36 25.69
CA ASP A 81 -28.73 9.44 25.59
C ASP A 81 -28.01 10.69 25.07
N ARG A 82 -28.30 11.07 23.83
CA ARG A 82 -27.76 12.29 23.25
C ARG A 82 -28.46 13.45 23.93
N ASP A 83 -27.75 14.10 24.83
CA ASP A 83 -28.19 15.37 25.40
C ASP A 83 -28.06 16.47 24.34
N PHE A 84 -29.15 16.70 23.60
CA PHE A 84 -29.24 17.77 22.60
C PHE A 84 -29.26 19.18 23.20
N SER A 85 -29.30 19.30 24.53
CA SER A 85 -29.13 20.58 25.22
C SER A 85 -27.66 20.97 25.38
N GLN A 86 -26.73 20.03 25.22
CA GLN A 86 -25.31 20.36 25.22
C GLN A 86 -24.92 21.04 23.90
N PRO A 87 -24.16 22.14 23.97
CA PRO A 87 -23.59 22.74 22.77
C PRO A 87 -22.73 21.68 22.07
N HIS A 88 -23.02 21.45 20.79
CA HIS A 88 -22.14 20.64 19.96
C HIS A 88 -20.73 21.26 20.02
N PRO A 89 -19.67 20.45 20.20
CA PRO A 89 -18.33 20.99 20.07
C PRO A 89 -18.23 21.61 18.67
N PRO A 90 -17.65 22.82 18.56
CA PRO A 90 -17.49 23.44 17.25
C PRO A 90 -16.73 22.47 16.36
N PHE A 91 -17.24 22.24 15.14
CA PHE A 91 -16.44 21.57 14.13
C PHE A 91 -15.16 22.39 13.97
N ALA A 92 -14.02 21.80 14.26
CA ALA A 92 -12.75 22.47 14.05
C ALA A 92 -12.54 22.62 12.54
N ASP A 93 -12.96 23.75 11.98
CA ASP A 93 -12.55 24.18 10.65
C ASP A 93 -11.04 24.35 10.68
N SER A 94 -10.33 23.27 10.33
CA SER A 94 -8.90 23.28 10.10
C SER A 94 -8.62 23.89 8.72
N ALA A 95 -9.21 25.06 8.44
CA ALA A 95 -9.07 25.77 7.17
C ALA A 95 -9.39 27.27 7.30
N ALA A 96 -8.64 27.99 8.13
CA ALA A 96 -8.47 29.43 7.97
C ALA A 96 -7.10 29.89 8.51
N SER A 97 -6.03 29.36 7.92
CA SER A 97 -4.73 30.05 7.91
C SER A 97 -4.56 30.72 6.55
N SER A 98 -5.00 31.97 6.45
CA SER A 98 -4.56 32.99 5.49
C SER A 98 -5.22 34.29 5.95
N GLY A 99 -4.53 35.28 6.51
CA GLY A 99 -3.45 36.03 5.90
C GLY A 99 -4.00 37.43 5.58
N GLY A 100 -3.25 38.49 5.92
CA GLY A 100 -3.47 39.84 5.39
C GLY A 100 -3.77 40.92 6.41
N GLU A 101 -2.71 41.65 6.76
CA GLU A 101 -2.62 43.12 6.79
C GLU A 101 -3.79 43.94 7.34
N GLU A 102 -3.55 44.67 8.44
CA GLU A 102 -4.11 46.01 8.61
C GLU A 102 -2.99 47.00 8.98
N SER A 103 -3.08 48.15 8.32
CA SER A 103 -2.11 49.25 8.23
C SER A 103 -2.15 50.22 9.41
#